data_AF-A0A0K1FAH6-F1
#
_entry.id   AF-A0A0K1FAH6-F1
#
_cell.length_a   1.000
_cell.length_b   1.000
_cell.length_c   1.000
_cell.angle_alpha   90.00
_cell.angle_beta   90.00
_cell.angle_gamma   90.00
#
_symmetry.space_group_name_H-M   'P 1'
#
loop_
_entity.id
_entity.type
_entity.pdbx_description
1 polymer ?
#
loop_
_entity_poly.entity_id
_entity_poly.type
_entity_poly.pdbx_seq_one_letter_code
_entity_poly.pdbx_strand_id
1 'polypeptide(L)'
;MTPTPAPLHLLPVPGLPEVGDGTDLAALLAAATAHPPVGGLADGDVLAVSSKLVSKALGHRRPWDGDPRAKAQVVAAQTRRVVAERATPGGVTRIVESAAGPVMAAAGVDASNTGPDGGLLLLPDDPDAEVGRLRAALLARLPHVTRLGVLLTDTAGRPWRGGQTDFALGSAGLAVTDDLRGGHDADGRALSVTARAVADELAAAADLVKGKATGVGAVVVRGLDPAVTAPGAGAGAGSLVRTGPGDWFAVGHVEAVRAALGVPPGTPRAVAVGIRPVGEDSVAARCGRAVRLAASGLPDVSWQQLDHAPDQHVWRVACPDELSLGMATARLEVACAAEDLALRWRREAGAVRAVLSPR
;
A
#
# COMPACT_ATOMS: atom_id res chain seq x y z
N MET A 1 20.54 -31.82 17.02
CA MET A 1 20.43 -30.66 17.95
C MET A 1 20.08 -29.45 17.11
N THR A 2 18.95 -28.82 17.36
CA THR A 2 18.64 -27.49 16.81
C THR A 2 19.66 -26.50 17.37
N PRO A 3 20.33 -25.68 16.55
CA PRO A 3 21.30 -24.71 17.04
C PRO A 3 20.62 -23.75 18.02
N THR A 4 21.27 -23.46 19.15
CA THR A 4 20.80 -22.45 20.10
C THR A 4 20.67 -21.10 19.36
N PRO A 5 19.56 -20.38 19.48
CA PRO A 5 19.41 -19.09 18.83
C PRO A 5 20.51 -18.13 19.30
N ALA A 6 21.24 -17.53 18.35
CA ALA A 6 22.16 -16.46 18.65
C ALA A 6 21.37 -15.19 19.07
N PRO A 7 21.93 -14.31 19.91
CA PRO A 7 21.30 -13.03 20.19
C PRO A 7 21.18 -12.20 18.90
N LEU A 8 20.05 -11.52 18.74
CA LEU A 8 19.82 -10.58 17.65
C LEU A 8 20.14 -9.17 18.10
N HIS A 9 21.05 -8.49 17.41
CA HIS A 9 21.43 -7.11 17.69
C HIS A 9 20.91 -6.17 16.60
N LEU A 10 20.26 -5.08 17.01
CA LEU A 10 19.78 -4.01 16.13
C LEU A 10 20.60 -2.75 16.45
N LEU A 11 21.52 -2.38 15.57
CA LEU A 11 22.51 -1.33 15.79
C LEU A 11 22.17 -0.12 14.90
N PRO A 12 21.82 1.06 15.47
CA PRO A 12 21.56 2.24 14.65
C PRO A 12 22.83 2.69 13.93
N VAL A 13 22.67 3.30 12.76
CA VAL A 13 23.73 4.02 12.04
C VAL A 13 23.50 5.53 12.22
N PRO A 14 23.99 6.13 13.32
CA PRO A 14 23.81 7.55 13.60
C PRO A 14 24.71 8.43 12.74
N GLY A 15 24.43 9.73 12.73
CA GLY A 15 25.36 10.74 12.17
C GLY A 15 25.43 10.77 10.64
N LEU A 16 24.47 10.14 9.94
CA LEU A 16 24.34 10.34 8.51
C LEU A 16 24.02 11.82 8.21
N PRO A 17 24.75 12.48 7.30
CA PRO A 17 24.39 13.80 6.81
C PRO A 17 23.08 13.75 6.00
N GLU A 18 22.52 14.92 5.71
CA GLU A 18 21.38 15.02 4.80
C GLU A 18 21.79 14.49 3.41
N VAL A 19 21.02 13.53 2.90
CA VAL A 19 21.25 12.93 1.58
C VAL A 19 20.58 13.80 0.51
N GLY A 20 21.36 14.18 -0.50
CA GLY A 20 20.88 14.91 -1.67
C GLY A 20 20.97 14.08 -2.95
N ASP A 21 20.51 14.66 -4.06
CA ASP A 21 20.62 14.07 -5.39
C ASP A 21 22.10 13.79 -5.74
N GLY A 22 22.36 12.60 -6.29
CA GLY A 22 23.70 12.16 -6.69
C GLY A 22 24.61 11.74 -5.53
N THR A 23 24.12 11.70 -4.29
CA THR A 23 24.92 11.23 -3.15
C THR A 23 25.36 9.79 -3.36
N ASP A 24 26.66 9.51 -3.22
CA ASP A 24 27.19 8.13 -3.16
C ASP A 24 26.78 7.47 -1.84
N LEU A 25 25.57 6.92 -1.84
CA LEU A 25 24.97 6.33 -0.65
C LEU A 25 25.77 5.12 -0.13
N ALA A 26 26.43 4.36 -1.02
CA ALA A 26 27.26 3.23 -0.63
C ALA A 26 28.51 3.69 0.13
N ALA A 27 29.21 4.71 -0.37
CA ALA A 27 30.35 5.29 0.33
C ALA A 27 29.93 5.87 1.68
N LEU A 28 28.80 6.57 1.72
CA LEU A 28 28.29 7.17 2.94
C LEU A 28 27.96 6.12 4.01
N LEU A 29 27.22 5.08 3.65
CA LEU A 29 26.84 4.00 4.57
C LEU A 29 28.06 3.18 5.02
N ALA A 30 29.01 2.90 4.14
CA ALA A 30 30.25 2.21 4.50
C ALA A 30 31.08 3.00 5.53
N ALA A 31 31.20 4.32 5.34
CA ALA A 31 31.88 5.19 6.30
C ALA A 31 31.14 5.25 7.64
N ALA A 32 29.83 5.48 7.61
CA ALA A 32 29.03 5.62 8.83
C ALA A 32 28.98 4.33 9.67
N THR A 33 28.91 3.17 9.02
CA THR A 33 28.89 1.87 9.72
C THR A 33 30.24 1.49 10.33
N ALA A 34 31.35 2.10 9.93
CA ALA A 34 32.67 1.85 10.54
C ALA A 34 32.77 2.39 11.99
N HIS A 35 31.88 3.30 12.38
CA HIS A 35 31.90 3.92 13.70
C HIS A 35 30.95 3.20 14.69
N PRO A 36 31.15 3.36 16.02
CA PRO A 36 30.20 2.88 17.02
C PRO A 36 28.79 3.48 16.83
N PRO A 37 27.72 2.72 17.15
CA PRO A 37 27.73 1.43 17.83
C PRO A 37 27.90 0.20 16.91
N VAL A 38 28.04 0.39 15.59
CA VAL A 38 28.17 -0.72 14.63
C VAL A 38 29.58 -1.33 14.64
N GLY A 39 30.60 -0.48 14.49
CA GLY A 39 32.00 -0.90 14.51
C GLY A 39 32.45 -1.69 13.27
N GLY A 40 31.83 -1.42 12.11
CA GLY A 40 32.07 -2.09 10.84
C GLY A 40 31.01 -3.14 10.51
N LEU A 41 30.70 -3.27 9.21
CA LEU A 41 29.88 -4.36 8.69
C LEU A 41 30.68 -5.66 8.68
N ALA A 42 30.02 -6.77 8.95
CA ALA A 42 30.59 -8.11 8.97
C ALA A 42 29.78 -9.08 8.11
N ASP A 43 30.36 -10.24 7.78
CA ASP A 43 29.63 -11.31 7.12
C ASP A 43 28.43 -11.76 7.96
N GLY A 44 27.27 -11.89 7.32
CA GLY A 44 26.01 -12.25 7.98
C GLY A 44 25.19 -11.07 8.49
N ASP A 45 25.69 -9.84 8.37
CA ASP A 45 24.91 -8.65 8.69
C ASP A 45 23.82 -8.39 7.63
N VAL A 46 22.71 -7.79 8.07
CA VAL A 46 21.69 -7.19 7.21
C VAL A 46 21.67 -5.68 7.44
N LEU A 47 21.92 -4.88 6.41
CA LEU A 47 21.79 -3.44 6.45
C LEU A 47 20.37 -3.03 6.00
N ALA A 48 19.53 -2.65 6.96
CA ALA A 48 18.21 -2.08 6.70
C ALA A 48 18.33 -0.57 6.47
N VAL A 49 17.88 -0.09 5.32
CA VAL A 49 17.98 1.30 4.85
C VAL A 49 16.59 1.83 4.58
N SER A 50 16.29 3.06 5.01
CA SER A 50 15.04 3.74 4.68
C SER A 50 14.93 4.04 3.19
N SER A 51 13.76 3.79 2.61
CA SER A 51 13.35 4.18 1.24
C SER A 51 13.75 5.62 0.93
N LYS A 52 13.59 6.53 1.90
CA LYS A 52 13.88 7.95 1.77
C LYS A 52 15.34 8.25 1.43
N LEU A 53 16.30 7.52 1.99
CA LEU A 53 17.72 7.73 1.69
C LEU A 53 18.02 7.38 0.24
N VAL A 54 17.51 6.23 -0.23
CA VAL A 54 17.68 5.78 -1.61
C VAL A 54 16.99 6.74 -2.58
N SER A 55 15.72 7.08 -2.34
CA SER A 55 14.99 8.01 -3.20
C SER A 55 15.64 9.40 -3.29
N LYS A 56 16.21 9.92 -2.19
CA LYS A 56 16.95 11.19 -2.20
C LYS A 56 18.22 11.08 -3.02
N ALA A 57 19.02 10.03 -2.82
CA ALA A 57 20.27 9.79 -3.56
C ALA A 57 20.03 9.64 -5.07
N LEU A 58 18.88 9.07 -5.46
CA LEU A 58 18.46 8.88 -6.85
C LEU A 58 17.75 10.10 -7.47
N GLY A 59 17.63 11.22 -6.75
CA GLY A 59 16.95 12.41 -7.26
C GLY A 59 15.45 12.20 -7.54
N HIS A 60 14.80 11.24 -6.87
CA HIS A 60 13.37 10.92 -7.06
C HIS A 60 12.43 11.93 -6.39
N ARG A 61 12.85 13.19 -6.32
CA ARG A 61 12.08 14.31 -5.81
C ARG A 61 11.23 14.91 -6.92
N ARG A 62 10.04 15.37 -6.56
CA ARG A 62 9.19 16.23 -7.39
C ARG A 62 8.88 17.52 -6.64
N PRO A 63 9.03 18.69 -7.27
CA PRO A 63 8.57 19.95 -6.68
C PRO A 63 7.09 19.87 -6.33
N TRP A 64 6.72 20.43 -5.18
CA TRP A 64 5.34 20.50 -4.72
C TRP A 64 5.15 21.70 -3.81
N ASP A 65 4.08 22.44 -4.06
CA ASP A 65 3.72 23.72 -3.41
C ASP A 65 2.70 23.56 -2.28
N GLY A 66 2.32 22.33 -1.94
CA GLY A 66 1.29 22.04 -0.95
C GLY A 66 -0.09 21.75 -1.55
N ASP A 67 -0.30 21.92 -2.87
CA ASP A 67 -1.60 21.65 -3.50
C ASP A 67 -1.95 20.14 -3.45
N PRO A 68 -3.04 19.74 -2.74
CA PRO A 68 -3.48 18.36 -2.70
C PRO A 68 -3.82 17.78 -4.07
N ARG A 69 -4.24 18.60 -5.04
CA ARG A 69 -4.56 18.14 -6.40
C ARG A 69 -3.30 17.76 -7.17
N ALA A 70 -2.26 18.60 -7.11
CA ALA A 70 -0.94 18.27 -7.67
C ALA A 70 -0.39 16.96 -7.07
N LYS A 71 -0.47 16.79 -5.73
CA LYS A 71 -0.07 15.53 -5.09
C LYS A 71 -0.88 14.33 -5.60
N ALA A 72 -2.20 14.48 -5.75
CA ALA A 72 -3.06 13.41 -6.25
C ALA A 72 -2.72 12.99 -7.70
N GLN A 73 -2.26 13.92 -8.55
CA GLN A 73 -1.77 13.60 -9.90
C GLN A 73 -0.47 12.82 -9.86
N VAL A 74 0.47 13.20 -8.99
CA VAL A 74 1.73 12.46 -8.78
C VAL A 74 1.44 11.04 -8.28
N VAL A 75 0.55 10.88 -7.30
CA VAL A 75 0.10 9.56 -6.82
C VAL A 75 -0.51 8.75 -7.95
N ALA A 76 -1.36 9.35 -8.80
CA ALA A 76 -1.97 8.67 -9.93
C ALA A 76 -0.92 8.18 -10.95
N ALA A 77 0.13 8.97 -11.21
CA ALA A 77 1.24 8.58 -12.08
C ALA A 77 2.07 7.42 -11.50
N GLN A 78 2.07 7.24 -10.18
CA GLN A 78 2.74 6.14 -9.47
C GLN A 78 1.80 4.96 -9.14
N THR A 79 0.58 4.97 -9.68
CA THR A 79 -0.45 3.96 -9.40
C THR A 79 -0.63 3.03 -10.61
N ARG A 80 -0.49 1.71 -10.39
CA ARG A 80 -0.87 0.69 -11.39
C ARG A 80 -2.39 0.50 -11.43
N ARG A 81 -3.01 0.39 -10.24
CA ARG A 81 -4.47 0.29 -10.07
C ARG A 81 -4.91 0.78 -8.70
N VAL A 82 -6.14 1.25 -8.60
CA VAL A 82 -6.76 1.63 -7.33
C VAL A 82 -7.48 0.43 -6.71
N VAL A 83 -7.20 0.15 -5.44
CA VAL A 83 -7.84 -0.92 -4.66
C VAL A 83 -9.05 -0.38 -3.89
N ALA A 84 -8.87 0.76 -3.22
CA ALA A 84 -9.91 1.42 -2.44
C ALA A 84 -9.71 2.93 -2.47
N GLU A 85 -10.80 3.69 -2.38
CA GLU A 85 -10.73 5.15 -2.32
C GLU A 85 -11.77 5.73 -1.36
N ARG A 86 -11.37 6.71 -0.56
CA ARG A 86 -12.25 7.37 0.38
C ARG A 86 -12.05 8.88 0.34
N ALA A 87 -13.15 9.62 0.43
CA ALA A 87 -13.11 11.06 0.59
C ALA A 87 -12.74 11.41 2.04
N THR A 88 -11.79 12.32 2.19
CA THR A 88 -11.36 12.88 3.47
C THR A 88 -11.38 14.41 3.38
N PRO A 89 -11.29 15.14 4.50
CA PRO A 89 -11.16 16.59 4.47
C PRO A 89 -9.95 17.07 3.65
N GLY A 90 -8.88 16.27 3.58
CA GLY A 90 -7.67 16.54 2.79
C GLY A 90 -7.74 16.08 1.33
N GLY A 91 -8.91 15.67 0.85
CA GLY A 91 -9.11 15.13 -0.49
C GLY A 91 -9.30 13.61 -0.51
N VAL A 92 -9.19 13.00 -1.69
CA VAL A 92 -9.39 11.55 -1.85
C VAL A 92 -8.11 10.80 -1.45
N THR A 93 -8.20 9.99 -0.40
CA THR A 93 -7.18 9.00 -0.06
C THR A 93 -7.41 7.73 -0.83
N ARG A 94 -6.35 7.16 -1.41
CA ARG A 94 -6.41 5.89 -2.14
C ARG A 94 -5.44 4.87 -1.57
N ILE A 95 -5.91 3.64 -1.47
CA ILE A 95 -5.06 2.45 -1.39
C ILE A 95 -4.89 1.95 -2.82
N VAL A 96 -3.64 1.79 -3.25
CA VAL A 96 -3.28 1.52 -4.63
C VAL A 96 -2.19 0.45 -4.69
N GLU A 97 -2.17 -0.29 -5.79
CA GLU A 97 -0.96 -1.01 -6.19
C GLU A 97 0.03 0.02 -6.74
N SER A 98 1.13 0.24 -6.03
CA SER A 98 2.18 1.18 -6.43
C SER A 98 2.96 0.66 -7.64
N ALA A 99 3.50 1.56 -8.45
CA ALA A 99 4.49 1.25 -9.48
C ALA A 99 5.74 0.57 -8.89
N ALA A 100 6.09 0.87 -7.63
CA ALA A 100 7.17 0.18 -6.91
C ALA A 100 6.80 -1.24 -6.46
N GLY A 101 5.54 -1.69 -6.62
CA GLY A 101 5.08 -3.03 -6.23
C GLY A 101 4.00 -3.07 -5.15
N PRO A 102 4.23 -2.54 -3.93
CA PRO A 102 3.34 -2.81 -2.80
C PRO A 102 1.94 -2.20 -2.95
N VAL A 103 0.96 -2.85 -2.31
CA VAL A 103 -0.40 -2.30 -2.16
C VAL A 103 -0.44 -1.44 -0.91
N MET A 104 -0.46 -0.12 -1.07
CA MET A 104 -0.33 0.83 0.04
C MET A 104 -1.06 2.14 -0.21
N ALA A 105 -1.11 3.00 0.82
CA ALA A 105 -1.67 4.34 0.69
C ALA A 105 -0.78 5.23 -0.19
N ALA A 106 -1.42 6.03 -1.05
CA ALA A 106 -0.76 7.09 -1.83
C ALA A 106 0.47 6.65 -2.67
N ALA A 107 0.53 5.37 -3.07
CA ALA A 107 1.64 4.77 -3.83
C ALA A 107 3.04 4.90 -3.17
N GLY A 108 3.11 5.22 -1.88
CA GLY A 108 4.38 5.52 -1.20
C GLY A 108 4.91 6.93 -1.46
N VAL A 109 4.12 7.82 -2.09
CA VAL A 109 4.48 9.22 -2.28
C VAL A 109 4.45 9.95 -0.94
N ASP A 110 5.62 10.37 -0.48
CA ASP A 110 5.81 11.02 0.82
C ASP A 110 6.12 12.51 0.68
N ALA A 111 5.62 13.32 1.62
CA ALA A 111 5.90 14.75 1.73
C ALA A 111 6.64 15.11 3.03
N SER A 112 6.92 14.11 3.88
CA SER A 112 7.57 14.26 5.17
C SER A 112 9.06 13.90 5.10
N ASN A 113 9.87 14.55 5.95
CA ASN A 113 11.31 14.30 6.04
C ASN A 113 12.04 14.37 4.70
N THR A 114 11.56 15.22 3.79
CA THR A 114 12.10 15.35 2.44
C THR A 114 13.38 16.18 2.41
N GLY A 115 13.83 16.77 3.52
CA GLY A 115 15.01 17.64 3.53
C GLY A 115 14.67 19.09 3.17
N PRO A 116 15.68 19.98 3.08
CA PRO A 116 15.48 21.43 3.00
C PRO A 116 14.72 21.89 1.77
N ASP A 117 14.83 21.16 0.66
CA ASP A 117 14.18 21.50 -0.61
C ASP A 117 12.69 21.12 -0.67
N GLY A 118 12.14 20.49 0.38
CA GLY A 118 10.72 20.14 0.45
C GLY A 118 10.27 19.21 -0.68
N GLY A 119 9.01 19.31 -1.10
CA GLY A 119 8.48 18.55 -2.24
C GLY A 119 7.93 17.17 -1.91
N LEU A 120 7.75 16.35 -2.95
CA LEU A 120 7.28 14.97 -2.87
C LEU A 120 8.42 14.02 -3.21
N LEU A 121 8.57 12.97 -2.41
CA LEU A 121 9.55 11.92 -2.64
C LEU A 121 8.84 10.68 -3.19
N LEU A 122 9.35 10.16 -4.31
CA LEU A 122 8.82 8.96 -4.96
C LEU A 122 9.69 7.75 -4.61
N LEU A 123 9.06 6.58 -4.56
CA LEU A 123 9.78 5.31 -4.44
C LEU A 123 10.52 4.98 -5.75
N PRO A 124 11.61 4.19 -5.71
CA PRO A 124 12.21 3.66 -6.92
C PRO A 124 11.26 2.73 -7.68
N ASP A 125 11.33 2.73 -9.01
CA ASP A 125 10.48 1.89 -9.86
C ASP A 125 10.72 0.38 -9.65
N ASP A 126 11.99 0.00 -9.41
CA ASP A 126 12.41 -1.37 -9.08
C ASP A 126 13.28 -1.36 -7.80
N PRO A 127 12.64 -1.41 -6.61
CA PRO A 127 13.36 -1.38 -5.34
C PRO A 127 14.35 -2.53 -5.15
N ASP A 128 14.04 -3.73 -5.64
CA ASP A 128 14.93 -4.89 -5.52
C ASP A 128 16.20 -4.69 -6.36
N ALA A 129 16.08 -4.16 -7.58
CA ALA A 129 17.23 -3.81 -8.41
C ALA A 129 18.09 -2.71 -7.77
N GLU A 130 17.49 -1.66 -7.22
CA GLU A 130 18.24 -0.60 -6.53
C GLU A 130 19.01 -1.14 -5.31
N VAL A 131 18.38 -2.01 -4.53
CA VAL A 131 19.04 -2.66 -3.39
C VAL A 131 20.18 -3.56 -3.86
N GLY A 132 20.01 -4.28 -4.98
CA GLY A 132 21.07 -5.05 -5.61
C GLY A 132 22.29 -4.20 -5.99
N ARG A 133 22.08 -3.03 -6.58
CA ARG A 133 23.15 -2.08 -6.92
C ARG A 133 23.83 -1.52 -5.69
N LEU A 134 23.06 -1.11 -4.67
CA LEU A 134 23.60 -0.62 -3.40
C LEU A 134 24.46 -1.68 -2.71
N ARG A 135 23.98 -2.93 -2.64
CA ARG A 135 24.72 -4.07 -2.09
C ARG A 135 26.04 -4.30 -2.83
N ALA A 136 26.01 -4.32 -4.17
CA ALA A 136 27.22 -4.51 -4.96
C ALA A 136 28.24 -3.39 -4.72
N ALA A 137 27.79 -2.14 -4.65
CA ALA A 137 28.64 -0.99 -4.39
C ALA A 137 29.24 -1.00 -2.97
N LEU A 138 28.51 -1.50 -1.97
CA LEU A 138 29.00 -1.70 -0.60
C LEU A 138 30.07 -2.80 -0.54
N LEU A 139 29.81 -3.96 -1.15
CA LEU A 139 30.77 -5.07 -1.18
C LEU A 139 32.08 -4.68 -1.89
N ALA A 140 32.00 -3.89 -2.97
CA ALA A 140 33.19 -3.37 -3.65
C ALA A 140 34.05 -2.45 -2.75
N ARG A 141 33.46 -1.80 -1.74
CA ARG A 141 34.14 -0.92 -0.78
C ARG A 141 34.60 -1.64 0.48
N LEU A 142 34.04 -2.81 0.77
CA LEU A 142 34.25 -3.57 1.99
C LEU A 142 34.76 -4.98 1.64
N PRO A 143 36.02 -5.12 1.17
CA PRO A 143 36.53 -6.38 0.62
C PRO A 143 36.64 -7.53 1.64
N HIS A 144 36.50 -7.23 2.93
CA HIS A 144 36.44 -8.22 4.02
C HIS A 144 35.03 -8.78 4.24
N VAL A 145 34.01 -8.23 3.58
CA VAL A 145 32.62 -8.69 3.65
C VAL A 145 32.24 -9.30 2.29
N THR A 146 31.70 -10.50 2.32
CA THR A 146 31.26 -11.27 1.14
C THR A 146 29.78 -11.65 1.22
N ARG A 147 29.24 -11.76 2.43
CA ARG A 147 27.83 -12.10 2.73
C ARG A 147 27.18 -10.92 3.46
N LEU A 148 26.60 -10.01 2.70
CA LEU A 148 25.82 -8.89 3.22
C LEU A 148 24.39 -9.00 2.71
N GLY A 149 23.42 -8.92 3.62
CA GLY A 149 22.03 -8.63 3.26
C GLY A 149 21.82 -7.12 3.21
N VAL A 150 21.05 -6.63 2.24
CA VAL A 150 20.57 -5.24 2.23
C VAL A 150 19.06 -5.26 2.08
N LEU A 151 18.38 -4.45 2.87
CA LEU A 151 16.92 -4.38 2.94
C LEU A 151 16.50 -2.91 2.85
N LEU A 152 15.73 -2.56 1.84
CA LEU A 152 15.06 -1.26 1.76
C LEU A 152 13.72 -1.35 2.49
N THR A 153 13.48 -0.44 3.42
CA THR A 153 12.26 -0.42 4.21
C THR A 153 11.45 0.84 3.95
N ASP A 154 10.13 0.72 3.97
CA ASP A 154 9.23 1.87 3.92
C ASP A 154 8.10 1.73 4.93
N THR A 155 7.50 2.86 5.32
CA THR A 155 6.47 2.88 6.35
C THR A 155 5.07 2.76 5.74
N ALA A 156 4.27 1.82 6.24
CA ALA A 156 2.86 1.72 5.85
C ALA A 156 1.94 1.36 7.03
N GLY A 157 0.66 1.71 6.87
CA GLY A 157 -0.42 1.07 7.64
C GLY A 157 -0.72 -0.33 7.11
N ARG A 158 -1.56 -1.08 7.82
CA ARG A 158 -1.98 -2.43 7.39
C ARG A 158 -3.44 -2.72 7.77
N PRO A 159 -4.14 -3.59 7.03
CA PRO A 159 -5.53 -3.93 7.34
C PRO A 159 -5.74 -4.36 8.79
N TRP A 160 -6.87 -3.92 9.36
CA TRP A 160 -7.40 -4.33 10.66
C TRP A 160 -6.58 -3.93 11.90
N ARG A 161 -5.50 -3.14 11.76
CA ARG A 161 -4.68 -2.68 12.88
C ARG A 161 -4.46 -1.18 12.83
N GLY A 162 -4.60 -0.51 13.97
CA GLY A 162 -4.22 0.89 14.13
C GLY A 162 -2.70 1.05 14.16
N GLY A 163 -2.20 2.17 13.63
CA GLY A 163 -0.77 2.50 13.58
C GLY A 163 -0.09 2.09 12.27
N GLN A 164 1.21 2.39 12.19
CA GLN A 164 2.08 2.10 11.05
C GLN A 164 3.28 1.28 11.51
N THR A 165 3.88 0.54 10.60
CA THR A 165 5.13 -0.20 10.80
C THR A 165 5.90 -0.21 9.48
N ASP A 166 7.20 -0.41 9.53
CA ASP A 166 7.94 -0.62 8.29
C ASP A 166 7.75 -2.03 7.74
N PHE A 167 7.80 -2.13 6.42
CA PHE A 167 7.81 -3.37 5.66
C PHE A 167 9.00 -3.39 4.70
N ALA A 168 9.30 -4.57 4.16
CA ALA A 168 10.34 -4.75 3.16
C ALA A 168 9.86 -4.25 1.79
N LEU A 169 10.42 -3.13 1.31
CA LEU A 169 10.13 -2.58 -0.01
C LEU A 169 11.01 -3.24 -1.10
N GLY A 170 12.28 -3.50 -0.77
CA GLY A 170 13.26 -4.11 -1.67
C GLY A 170 14.31 -4.88 -0.87
N SER A 171 14.94 -5.91 -1.43
CA SER A 171 15.97 -6.69 -0.74
C SER A 171 16.99 -7.31 -1.70
N ALA A 172 18.22 -7.52 -1.22
CA ALA A 172 19.23 -8.31 -1.91
C ALA A 172 20.15 -9.04 -0.93
N GLY A 173 20.55 -10.28 -1.27
CA GLY A 173 21.41 -11.11 -0.42
C GLY A 173 20.74 -11.58 0.88
N LEU A 174 19.41 -11.68 0.88
CA LEU A 174 18.59 -12.04 2.03
C LEU A 174 17.49 -13.01 1.58
N ALA A 175 17.26 -14.07 2.35
CA ALA A 175 16.07 -14.90 2.22
C ALA A 175 14.87 -14.12 2.78
N VAL A 176 13.96 -13.71 1.89
CA VAL A 176 12.80 -12.87 2.27
C VAL A 176 11.71 -13.67 2.98
N THR A 177 11.63 -14.98 2.71
CA THR A 177 10.75 -15.92 3.38
C THR A 177 11.53 -17.09 3.95
N ASP A 178 11.21 -17.49 5.17
CA ASP A 178 11.62 -18.75 5.79
C ASP A 178 10.44 -19.73 5.67
N ASP A 179 10.47 -20.55 4.63
CA ASP A 179 9.43 -21.53 4.32
C ASP A 179 9.69 -22.84 5.07
N LEU A 180 8.90 -23.07 6.12
CA LEU A 180 9.04 -24.22 7.01
C LEU A 180 8.15 -25.39 6.57
N ARG A 181 7.44 -25.28 5.45
CA ARG A 181 6.57 -26.35 4.95
C ARG A 181 7.38 -27.59 4.61
N GLY A 182 6.83 -28.75 4.94
CA GLY A 182 7.52 -30.04 4.81
C GLY A 182 8.50 -30.35 5.95
N GLY A 183 8.73 -29.40 6.86
CA GLY A 183 9.41 -29.63 8.13
C GLY A 183 8.49 -30.19 9.22
N HIS A 184 9.01 -30.30 10.44
CA HIS A 184 8.24 -30.70 11.63
C HIS A 184 8.39 -29.65 12.73
N ASP A 185 7.35 -29.47 13.54
CA ASP A 185 7.38 -28.63 14.74
C ASP A 185 8.18 -29.30 15.89
N ALA A 186 8.28 -28.61 17.02
CA ALA A 186 8.99 -29.11 18.21
C ALA A 186 8.40 -30.40 18.80
N ASP A 187 7.13 -30.70 18.50
CA ASP A 187 6.43 -31.91 18.93
C ASP A 187 6.44 -33.01 17.83
N GLY A 188 7.14 -32.78 16.72
CA GLY A 188 7.24 -33.73 15.61
C GLY A 188 6.03 -33.74 14.66
N ARG A 189 5.17 -32.72 14.67
CA ARG A 189 4.04 -32.61 13.72
C ARG A 189 4.46 -31.90 12.45
N ALA A 190 3.98 -32.37 11.30
CA ALA A 190 4.32 -31.78 10.01
C ALA A 190 3.82 -30.32 9.90
N LEU A 191 4.68 -29.44 9.41
CA LEU A 191 4.35 -28.05 9.08
C LEU A 191 3.83 -27.97 7.64
N SER A 192 2.57 -27.56 7.46
CA SER A 192 1.90 -27.56 6.14
C SER A 192 1.63 -26.16 5.56
N VAL A 193 1.59 -25.11 6.40
CA VAL A 193 1.25 -23.73 5.99
C VAL A 193 2.26 -22.69 6.51
N THR A 194 3.28 -23.11 7.24
CA THR A 194 4.15 -22.18 7.98
C THR A 194 5.25 -21.61 7.08
N ALA A 195 5.12 -20.34 6.71
CA ALA A 195 6.19 -19.56 6.11
C ALA A 195 6.26 -18.19 6.81
N ARG A 196 7.45 -17.81 7.29
CA ARG A 196 7.67 -16.51 7.93
C ARG A 196 8.16 -15.49 6.92
N ALA A 197 7.61 -14.28 6.95
CA ALA A 197 8.09 -13.16 6.14
C ALA A 197 9.27 -12.48 6.85
N VAL A 198 10.44 -13.12 6.81
CA VAL A 198 11.65 -12.69 7.55
C VAL A 198 12.03 -11.25 7.21
N ALA A 199 11.92 -10.84 5.94
CA ALA A 199 12.26 -9.47 5.55
C ALA A 199 11.32 -8.43 6.17
N ASP A 200 10.03 -8.71 6.30
CA ASP A 200 9.08 -7.81 6.97
C ASP A 200 9.28 -7.78 8.49
N GLU A 201 9.59 -8.92 9.11
CA GLU A 201 9.96 -8.98 10.54
C GLU A 201 11.20 -8.11 10.81
N LEU A 202 12.20 -8.17 9.92
CA LEU A 202 13.41 -7.36 9.99
C LEU A 202 13.14 -5.87 9.77
N ALA A 203 12.32 -5.52 8.77
CA ALA A 203 11.94 -4.14 8.51
C ALA A 203 11.23 -3.52 9.72
N ALA A 204 10.27 -4.24 10.30
CA ALA A 204 9.54 -3.81 11.48
C ALA A 204 10.45 -3.68 12.71
N ALA A 205 11.40 -4.61 12.91
CA ALA A 205 12.37 -4.54 14.00
C ALA A 205 13.34 -3.35 13.84
N ALA A 206 13.81 -3.09 12.62
CA ALA A 206 14.65 -1.92 12.32
C ALA A 206 13.88 -0.60 12.58
N ASP A 207 12.57 -0.56 12.33
CA ASP A 207 11.73 0.62 12.62
C ASP A 207 11.71 0.99 14.11
N LEU A 208 11.76 0.01 15.02
CA LEU A 208 11.84 0.26 16.46
C LEU A 208 13.11 1.05 16.84
N VAL A 209 14.20 0.84 16.10
CA VAL A 209 15.49 1.53 16.32
C VAL A 209 15.56 2.86 15.57
N LYS A 210 15.09 2.90 14.32
CA LYS A 210 15.04 4.15 13.54
C LYS A 210 14.11 5.16 14.19
N GLY A 211 12.90 4.74 14.58
CA GLY A 211 11.82 5.67 14.90
C GLY A 211 11.52 6.62 13.72
N LYS A 212 10.69 7.65 13.97
CA LYS A 212 10.26 8.57 12.90
C LYS A 212 10.94 9.96 12.94
N ALA A 213 11.62 10.30 14.03
CA ALA A 213 12.13 11.65 14.29
C ALA A 213 13.60 11.71 14.75
N THR A 214 14.30 10.56 14.79
CA THR A 214 15.66 10.48 15.36
C THR A 214 16.76 10.85 14.38
N GLY A 215 16.44 11.01 13.08
CA GLY A 215 17.42 11.17 12.01
C GLY A 215 18.18 9.89 11.64
N VAL A 216 17.86 8.74 12.24
CA VAL A 216 18.48 7.44 11.91
C VAL A 216 17.80 6.83 10.69
N GLY A 217 18.48 6.87 9.55
CA GLY A 217 17.97 6.34 8.28
C GLY A 217 18.40 4.90 7.95
N ALA A 218 19.32 4.31 8.72
CA ALA A 218 19.79 2.95 8.53
C ALA A 218 20.09 2.22 9.86
N VAL A 219 19.94 0.90 9.85
CA VAL A 219 20.16 0.00 11.00
C VAL A 219 20.86 -1.25 10.51
N VAL A 220 21.88 -1.71 11.25
CA VAL A 220 22.52 -3.00 11.03
C VAL A 220 21.85 -4.04 11.93
N VAL A 221 21.39 -5.13 11.34
CA VAL A 221 20.89 -6.30 12.06
C VAL A 221 21.96 -7.39 12.03
N ARG A 222 22.41 -7.82 13.21
CA ARG A 222 23.50 -8.80 13.38
C ARG A 222 23.02 -10.00 14.19
N GLY A 223 23.44 -11.20 13.79
CA GLY A 223 23.05 -12.48 14.41
C GLY A 223 22.02 -13.30 13.59
N LEU A 224 21.88 -13.00 12.29
CA LEU A 224 20.96 -13.68 11.35
C LEU A 224 21.66 -14.42 10.20
N ASP A 225 22.83 -15.02 10.50
CA ASP A 225 23.65 -15.73 9.52
C ASP A 225 22.92 -16.69 8.57
N PRO A 226 21.91 -17.47 9.00
CA PRO A 226 21.20 -18.39 8.11
C PRO A 226 20.30 -17.69 7.09
N ALA A 227 19.84 -16.46 7.37
CA ALA A 227 18.96 -15.71 6.48
C ALA A 227 19.74 -14.98 5.38
N VAL A 228 21.03 -14.69 5.58
CA VAL A 228 21.87 -14.02 4.59
C VAL A 228 22.34 -15.02 3.54
N THR A 229 21.84 -14.83 2.32
CA THR A 229 22.08 -15.76 1.21
C THR A 229 23.39 -15.47 0.48
N ALA A 230 23.87 -16.48 -0.25
CA ALA A 230 24.96 -16.31 -1.18
C ALA A 230 24.59 -15.27 -2.27
N PRO A 231 25.57 -14.58 -2.90
CA PRO A 231 25.30 -13.66 -3.99
C PRO A 231 24.44 -14.28 -5.10
N GLY A 232 23.37 -13.58 -5.50
CA GLY A 232 22.47 -14.01 -6.58
C GLY A 232 21.46 -15.09 -6.19
N ALA A 233 21.41 -15.51 -4.92
CA ALA A 233 20.43 -16.48 -4.43
C ALA A 233 19.27 -15.77 -3.70
N GLY A 234 18.04 -16.17 -4.03
CA GLY A 234 16.80 -15.72 -3.37
C GLY A 234 15.97 -14.74 -4.21
N ALA A 235 14.67 -14.78 -4.01
CA ALA A 235 13.77 -13.77 -4.58
C ALA A 235 13.86 -12.47 -3.76
N GLY A 236 13.70 -11.33 -4.43
CA GLY A 236 13.65 -10.02 -3.77
C GLY A 236 12.35 -9.79 -2.98
N ALA A 237 12.23 -8.65 -2.30
CA ALA A 237 11.08 -8.34 -1.46
C ALA A 237 9.80 -8.18 -2.27
N GLY A 238 9.92 -7.86 -3.57
CA GLY A 238 8.79 -7.87 -4.51
C GLY A 238 8.05 -9.22 -4.56
N SER A 239 8.71 -10.33 -4.23
CA SER A 239 8.07 -11.65 -4.15
C SER A 239 7.12 -11.82 -2.95
N LEU A 240 7.20 -10.94 -1.95
CA LEU A 240 6.23 -10.89 -0.83
C LEU A 240 4.91 -10.22 -1.26
N VAL A 241 4.92 -9.46 -2.36
CA VAL A 241 3.73 -8.79 -2.87
C VAL A 241 2.82 -9.80 -3.55
N ARG A 242 1.63 -10.00 -2.97
CA ARG A 242 0.61 -10.88 -3.53
C ARG A 242 -0.43 -10.08 -4.31
N THR A 243 -0.14 -9.75 -5.55
CA THR A 243 -1.10 -9.22 -6.54
C THR A 243 -1.35 -10.25 -7.64
N GLY A 244 -2.45 -10.11 -8.40
CA GLY A 244 -2.83 -11.04 -9.47
C GLY A 244 -3.84 -12.12 -9.05
N PRO A 245 -3.89 -13.30 -9.71
CA PRO A 245 -4.95 -14.30 -9.49
C PRO A 245 -5.07 -14.83 -8.06
N GLY A 246 -3.97 -14.77 -7.28
CA GLY A 246 -3.95 -15.18 -5.88
C GLY A 246 -4.41 -14.08 -4.90
N ASP A 247 -4.69 -12.86 -5.37
CA ASP A 247 -5.14 -11.73 -4.54
C ASP A 247 -6.65 -11.78 -4.33
N TRP A 248 -7.07 -12.24 -3.15
CA TRP A 248 -8.48 -12.29 -2.75
C TRP A 248 -9.02 -10.94 -2.25
N PHE A 249 -8.17 -9.91 -2.17
CA PHE A 249 -8.50 -8.58 -1.70
C PHE A 249 -8.25 -7.52 -2.78
N ALA A 250 -8.34 -7.93 -4.05
CA ALA A 250 -8.01 -7.09 -5.20
C ALA A 250 -8.78 -5.75 -5.23
N VAL A 251 -9.97 -5.67 -4.64
CA VAL A 251 -10.72 -4.42 -4.48
C VAL A 251 -11.33 -4.34 -3.09
N GLY A 252 -11.50 -3.12 -2.58
CA GLY A 252 -12.25 -2.87 -1.35
C GLY A 252 -13.70 -3.33 -1.50
N HIS A 253 -14.37 -3.68 -0.39
CA HIS A 253 -15.73 -4.24 -0.43
C HIS A 253 -16.75 -3.32 -1.12
N VAL A 254 -16.68 -2.00 -0.91
CA VAL A 254 -17.52 -1.01 -1.61
C VAL A 254 -17.14 -0.95 -3.09
N GLU A 255 -15.85 -0.91 -3.37
CA GLU A 255 -15.31 -0.85 -4.72
C GLU A 255 -15.65 -2.10 -5.54
N ALA A 256 -15.75 -3.27 -4.92
CA ALA A 256 -16.16 -4.51 -5.56
C ALA A 256 -17.58 -4.41 -6.13
N VAL A 257 -18.52 -3.90 -5.31
CA VAL A 257 -19.92 -3.68 -5.73
C VAL A 257 -19.98 -2.63 -6.85
N ARG A 258 -19.23 -1.53 -6.72
CA ARG A 258 -19.18 -0.47 -7.74
C ARG A 258 -18.60 -0.96 -9.06
N ALA A 259 -17.52 -1.74 -9.01
CA ALA A 259 -16.89 -2.34 -10.18
C ALA A 259 -17.83 -3.33 -10.89
N ALA A 260 -18.56 -4.16 -10.13
CA ALA A 260 -19.58 -5.05 -10.68
C ALA A 260 -20.71 -4.30 -11.42
N LEU A 261 -20.99 -3.06 -11.00
CA LEU A 261 -21.94 -2.16 -11.69
C LEU A 261 -21.32 -1.34 -12.83
N GLY A 262 -20.04 -1.56 -13.19
CA GLY A 262 -19.36 -0.89 -14.29
C GLY A 262 -18.73 0.46 -13.92
N VAL A 263 -18.48 0.68 -12.62
CA VAL A 263 -17.84 1.88 -12.06
C VAL A 263 -16.62 1.49 -11.22
N PRO A 264 -15.51 1.05 -11.85
CA PRO A 264 -14.31 0.65 -11.12
C PRO A 264 -13.64 1.87 -10.43
N PRO A 265 -12.93 1.65 -9.31
CA PRO A 265 -12.29 2.73 -8.56
C PRO A 265 -11.19 3.43 -9.36
N GLY A 266 -10.89 4.68 -9.01
CA GLY A 266 -9.85 5.47 -9.67
C GLY A 266 -10.23 6.01 -11.05
N THR A 267 -11.45 5.76 -11.53
CA THR A 267 -11.93 6.26 -12.83
C THR A 267 -12.64 7.62 -12.70
N PRO A 268 -12.68 8.44 -13.78
CA PRO A 268 -13.52 9.64 -13.82
C PRO A 268 -14.99 9.34 -13.50
N ARG A 269 -15.48 8.16 -13.89
CA ARG A 269 -16.83 7.69 -13.58
C ARG A 269 -17.03 7.46 -12.08
N ALA A 270 -16.05 6.91 -11.37
CA ALA A 270 -16.11 6.77 -9.91
C ALA A 270 -16.19 8.13 -9.20
N VAL A 271 -15.43 9.12 -9.67
CA VAL A 271 -15.49 10.50 -9.18
C VAL A 271 -16.86 11.12 -9.45
N ALA A 272 -17.41 10.96 -10.66
CA ALA A 272 -18.72 11.51 -11.05
C ALA A 272 -19.90 10.88 -10.26
N VAL A 273 -19.85 9.57 -9.99
CA VAL A 273 -20.81 8.92 -9.08
C VAL A 273 -20.68 9.49 -7.66
N GLY A 274 -19.45 9.78 -7.24
CA GLY A 274 -19.10 10.28 -5.91
C GLY A 274 -18.35 9.20 -5.13
N ILE A 275 -17.31 9.61 -4.40
CA ILE A 275 -16.49 8.71 -3.56
C ILE A 275 -17.02 8.75 -2.12
N ARG A 276 -17.13 7.56 -1.50
CA ARG A 276 -17.63 7.42 -0.13
C ARG A 276 -16.65 8.09 0.87
N PRO A 277 -17.10 8.88 1.85
CA PRO A 277 -16.24 9.46 2.87
C PRO A 277 -15.80 8.43 3.92
N VAL A 278 -14.72 8.74 4.66
CA VAL A 278 -14.25 7.92 5.82
C VAL A 278 -15.14 8.11 7.06
N GLY A 279 -15.83 9.24 7.17
CA GLY A 279 -16.63 9.63 8.34
C GLY A 279 -18.13 9.66 8.08
N GLU A 280 -18.82 10.53 8.83
CA GLU A 280 -20.25 10.75 8.68
C GLU A 280 -20.64 11.14 7.25
N ASP A 281 -21.80 10.66 6.84
CA ASP A 281 -22.33 10.89 5.52
C ASP A 281 -23.84 11.00 5.57
N SER A 282 -24.40 12.00 4.89
CA SER A 282 -25.84 12.23 4.94
C SER A 282 -26.58 11.14 4.18
N VAL A 283 -27.77 10.79 4.65
CA VAL A 283 -28.66 9.85 3.95
C VAL A 283 -28.92 10.34 2.51
N ALA A 284 -29.09 11.65 2.33
CA ALA A 284 -29.26 12.26 1.02
C ALA A 284 -28.06 12.03 0.07
N ALA A 285 -26.82 12.20 0.56
CA ALA A 285 -25.63 11.97 -0.24
C ALA A 285 -25.46 10.49 -0.60
N ARG A 286 -25.71 9.59 0.35
CA ARG A 286 -25.71 8.13 0.14
C ARG A 286 -26.75 7.71 -0.90
N CYS A 287 -27.99 8.15 -0.75
CA CYS A 287 -29.08 7.88 -1.70
C CYS A 287 -28.76 8.42 -3.11
N GLY A 288 -28.22 9.64 -3.19
CA GLY A 288 -27.80 10.24 -4.45
C GLY A 288 -26.67 9.47 -5.13
N ARG A 289 -25.67 8.99 -4.37
CA ARG A 289 -24.60 8.13 -4.91
C ARG A 289 -25.14 6.78 -5.38
N ALA A 290 -26.01 6.13 -4.62
CA ALA A 290 -26.64 4.87 -5.01
C ALA A 290 -27.41 4.99 -6.34
N VAL A 291 -28.20 6.06 -6.49
CA VAL A 291 -28.93 6.33 -7.75
C VAL A 291 -27.98 6.61 -8.91
N ARG A 292 -26.95 7.47 -8.74
CA ARG A 292 -25.96 7.73 -9.79
C ARG A 292 -25.18 6.48 -10.18
N LEU A 293 -24.87 5.60 -9.23
CA LEU A 293 -24.21 4.33 -9.47
C LEU A 293 -25.10 3.39 -10.28
N ALA A 294 -26.36 3.23 -9.88
CA ALA A 294 -27.34 2.39 -10.56
C ALA A 294 -27.61 2.86 -12.00
N ALA A 295 -27.75 4.18 -12.18
CA ALA A 295 -27.96 4.84 -13.46
C ALA A 295 -26.74 4.78 -14.40
N SER A 296 -25.55 4.47 -13.88
CA SER A 296 -24.33 4.46 -14.69
C SER A 296 -24.43 3.42 -15.81
N GLY A 297 -24.27 3.87 -17.06
CA GLY A 297 -24.40 3.02 -18.24
C GLY A 297 -25.83 2.74 -18.70
N LEU A 298 -26.83 3.44 -18.14
CA LEU A 298 -28.26 3.31 -18.52
C LEU A 298 -28.84 4.65 -19.00
N PRO A 299 -28.48 5.13 -20.22
CA PRO A 299 -28.90 6.45 -20.70
C PRO A 299 -30.40 6.57 -20.95
N ASP A 300 -31.09 5.47 -21.25
CA ASP A 300 -32.52 5.44 -21.61
C ASP A 300 -33.45 5.26 -20.40
N VAL A 301 -32.89 5.18 -19.19
CA VAL A 301 -33.66 5.08 -17.94
C VAL A 301 -33.76 6.46 -17.31
N SER A 302 -34.99 6.91 -17.08
CA SER A 302 -35.28 8.15 -16.37
C SER A 302 -35.26 7.92 -14.86
N TRP A 303 -34.53 8.75 -14.13
CA TRP A 303 -34.43 8.72 -12.66
C TRP A 303 -34.90 10.07 -12.11
N GLN A 304 -36.06 10.10 -11.48
CA GLN A 304 -36.65 11.33 -10.95
C GLN A 304 -36.82 11.21 -9.43
N GLN A 305 -36.26 12.14 -8.67
CA GLN A 305 -36.53 12.23 -7.24
C GLN A 305 -37.95 12.81 -7.06
N LEU A 306 -38.82 12.06 -6.41
CA LEU A 306 -40.20 12.47 -6.14
C LEU A 306 -40.34 13.17 -4.80
N ASP A 307 -39.63 12.67 -3.79
CA ASP A 307 -39.76 13.12 -2.41
C ASP A 307 -38.48 12.85 -1.62
N HIS A 308 -38.27 13.60 -0.55
CA HIS A 308 -37.21 13.37 0.42
C HIS A 308 -37.62 13.81 1.82
N ALA A 309 -37.41 12.91 2.77
CA ALA A 309 -37.39 13.16 4.20
C ALA A 309 -35.98 12.84 4.73
N PRO A 310 -35.63 13.24 5.97
CA PRO A 310 -34.28 13.04 6.52
C PRO A 310 -33.73 11.61 6.37
N ASP A 311 -34.58 10.60 6.55
CA ASP A 311 -34.19 9.18 6.51
C ASP A 311 -34.81 8.39 5.35
N GLN A 312 -35.45 9.07 4.40
CA GLN A 312 -36.20 8.41 3.34
C GLN A 312 -36.18 9.21 2.05
N HIS A 313 -35.72 8.58 0.96
CA HIS A 313 -35.67 9.20 -0.36
C HIS A 313 -36.50 8.39 -1.36
N VAL A 314 -37.42 9.06 -2.05
CA VAL A 314 -38.32 8.42 -2.99
C VAL A 314 -37.94 8.80 -4.42
N TRP A 315 -37.77 7.78 -5.25
CA TRP A 315 -37.38 7.92 -6.65
C TRP A 315 -38.38 7.21 -7.56
N ARG A 316 -38.64 7.80 -8.72
CA ARG A 316 -39.31 7.16 -9.85
C ARG A 316 -38.27 6.76 -10.88
N VAL A 317 -38.17 5.47 -11.14
CA VAL A 317 -37.32 4.88 -12.18
C VAL A 317 -38.23 4.47 -13.33
N ALA A 318 -38.05 5.03 -14.52
CA ALA A 318 -38.93 4.78 -15.65
C ALA A 318 -38.15 4.43 -16.92
N CYS A 319 -38.62 3.42 -17.64
CA CYS A 319 -38.05 3.00 -18.91
C CYS A 319 -39.19 2.42 -19.77
N PRO A 320 -39.21 2.63 -21.10
CA PRO A 320 -40.22 2.05 -21.98
C PRO A 320 -40.16 0.52 -22.06
N ASP A 321 -38.98 -0.06 -21.80
CA ASP A 321 -38.72 -1.49 -21.88
C ASP A 321 -38.72 -2.13 -20.48
N GLU A 322 -39.52 -3.18 -20.31
CA GLU A 322 -39.68 -3.89 -19.02
C GLU A 322 -38.39 -4.56 -18.56
N LEU A 323 -37.60 -5.11 -19.49
CA LEU A 323 -36.34 -5.76 -19.16
C LEU A 323 -35.34 -4.74 -18.59
N SER A 324 -35.19 -3.60 -19.27
CA SER A 324 -34.34 -2.48 -18.85
C SER A 324 -34.78 -1.90 -17.51
N LEU A 325 -36.09 -1.83 -17.25
CA LEU A 325 -36.61 -1.40 -15.96
C LEU A 325 -36.30 -2.40 -14.84
N GLY A 326 -36.41 -3.70 -15.11
CA GLY A 326 -36.02 -4.77 -14.19
C GLY A 326 -34.53 -4.69 -13.86
N MET A 327 -33.68 -4.54 -14.88
CA MET A 327 -32.23 -4.35 -14.73
C MET A 327 -31.90 -3.10 -13.91
N ALA A 328 -32.54 -1.97 -14.19
CA ALA A 328 -32.34 -0.73 -13.44
C ALA A 328 -32.71 -0.89 -11.95
N THR A 329 -33.82 -1.57 -11.67
CA THR A 329 -34.27 -1.83 -10.29
C THR A 329 -33.30 -2.75 -9.54
N ALA A 330 -32.85 -3.84 -10.18
CA ALA A 330 -31.85 -4.75 -9.59
C ALA A 330 -30.50 -4.04 -9.36
N ARG A 331 -30.06 -3.20 -10.30
CA ARG A 331 -28.85 -2.38 -10.14
C ARG A 331 -28.99 -1.39 -8.98
N LEU A 332 -30.17 -0.81 -8.78
CA LEU A 332 -30.43 0.08 -7.65
C LEU A 332 -30.35 -0.66 -6.31
N GLU A 333 -30.86 -1.88 -6.23
CA GLU A 333 -30.74 -2.73 -5.03
C GLU A 333 -29.27 -3.00 -4.68
N VAL A 334 -28.47 -3.40 -5.66
CA VAL A 334 -27.03 -3.63 -5.51
C VAL A 334 -26.30 -2.34 -5.13
N ALA A 335 -26.63 -1.21 -5.76
CA ALA A 335 -26.03 0.09 -5.44
C ALA A 335 -26.36 0.55 -4.03
N CYS A 336 -27.58 0.28 -3.53
CA CYS A 336 -27.95 0.56 -2.14
C CYS A 336 -27.08 -0.22 -1.15
N ALA A 337 -26.71 -1.46 -1.47
CA ALA A 337 -25.82 -2.27 -0.62
C ALA A 337 -24.42 -1.66 -0.45
N ALA A 338 -23.87 -1.01 -1.48
CA ALA A 338 -22.57 -0.31 -1.39
C ALA A 338 -22.60 0.93 -0.46
N GLU A 339 -23.80 1.47 -0.23
CA GLU A 339 -24.04 2.70 0.52
C GLU A 339 -24.75 2.44 1.86
N ASP A 340 -24.83 1.18 2.31
CA ASP A 340 -25.50 0.74 3.54
C ASP A 340 -26.99 1.14 3.62
N LEU A 341 -27.66 1.18 2.46
CA LEU A 341 -29.08 1.52 2.32
C LEU A 341 -29.94 0.26 2.12
N ALA A 342 -31.19 0.36 2.51
CA ALA A 342 -32.27 -0.55 2.18
C ALA A 342 -33.09 0.02 1.00
N LEU A 343 -33.60 -0.87 0.14
CA LEU A 343 -34.49 -0.52 -0.96
C LEU A 343 -35.84 -1.22 -0.76
N ARG A 344 -36.93 -0.45 -0.77
CA ARG A 344 -38.29 -0.95 -0.98
C ARG A 344 -38.81 -0.40 -2.28
N TRP A 345 -39.55 -1.19 -3.06
CA TRP A 345 -40.08 -0.71 -4.33
C TRP A 345 -41.48 -1.26 -4.60
N ARG A 346 -42.24 -0.52 -5.42
CA ARG A 346 -43.53 -0.98 -5.97
C ARG A 346 -43.59 -0.69 -7.46
N ARG A 347 -44.27 -1.57 -8.19
CA ARG A 347 -44.52 -1.40 -9.62
C ARG A 347 -45.60 -0.34 -9.84
N GLU A 348 -45.37 0.54 -10.81
CA GLU A 348 -46.32 1.51 -11.35
C GLU A 348 -46.32 1.39 -12.89
N ALA A 349 -47.31 1.95 -13.59
CA ALA A 349 -47.36 1.86 -15.06
C ALA A 349 -46.10 2.47 -15.70
N GLY A 350 -45.30 1.65 -16.39
CA GLY A 350 -44.06 2.07 -17.05
C GLY A 350 -42.93 2.55 -16.10
N ALA A 351 -43.10 2.38 -14.78
CA ALA A 351 -42.11 2.82 -13.79
C ALA A 351 -42.06 1.98 -12.50
N VAL A 352 -40.98 2.11 -11.76
CA VAL A 352 -40.85 1.62 -10.39
C VAL A 352 -40.74 2.81 -9.45
N ARG A 353 -41.56 2.82 -8.40
CA ARG A 353 -41.37 3.75 -7.28
C ARG A 353 -40.47 3.09 -6.25
N ALA A 354 -39.24 3.58 -6.17
CA ALA A 354 -38.20 3.13 -5.26
C ALA A 354 -38.15 4.03 -4.02
N VAL A 355 -37.96 3.42 -2.85
CA VAL A 355 -37.84 4.07 -1.56
C VAL A 355 -36.54 3.60 -0.93
N LEU A 356 -35.61 4.53 -0.76
CA LEU A 356 -34.29 4.29 -0.17
C LEU A 356 -34.30 4.82 1.26
N SER A 357 -33.77 4.05 2.21
CA SER A 357 -33.59 4.44 3.60
C SER A 357 -32.32 3.82 4.18
N PRO A 358 -31.78 4.32 5.30
CA PRO A 358 -30.74 3.61 6.05
C PRO A 358 -31.17 2.17 6.39
N ARG A 359 -30.19 1.26 6.49
CA ARG A 359 -30.38 -0.07 7.07
C ARG A 359 -30.48 -0.02 8.58
#